data_AF-A0A7R7WCF3-F1
#
_entry.id   AF-A0A7R7WCF3-F1
#
_cell.length_a   1.000
_cell.length_b   1.000
_cell.length_c   1.000
_cell.angle_alpha   90.00
_cell.angle_beta   90.00
_cell.angle_gamma   90.00
#
_symmetry.space_group_name_H-M   'P 1'
#
loop_
_entity.id
_entity.type
_entity.pdbx_description
1 polymer ?
#
loop_
_entity_poly.entity_id
_entity_poly.type
_entity_poly.pdbx_seq_one_letter_code
_entity_poly.pdbx_strand_id
1 'polypeptide(L)'
;MAFMKSLAIDYNQPQISPYEQSRIVVITVGKRNYSIPKNYLSGHLLVQARQSQNPRILLRDVDADVGHTILHFLYKGEYETIFYEENQREKHQIELEYERSVQVYYAARKYKIDGLDALAQNYIITLSETLSIFQILRRARSIFSKLPENEEWFHYYLDTKISSSFAEGETTFQLDEFYAEIVDDPAFSKAVMKIIVKAFTTETSRLRNILRVTGGSETKNDGEPSCEQSFAVPQSEPTEGHDREQYLEVRPKAHKTANNSSSSTSDRNRPCGEPAVELLPVDCEEANPEVPYSHEDSDNWGWGFRGLDKKK
;
A
#
# COMPACT_ATOMS: atom_id res chain seq x y z
N MET A 1 -39.01 -36.90 -26.91
CA MET A 1 -40.14 -36.57 -26.02
C MET A 1 -39.71 -35.39 -25.15
N ALA A 2 -40.39 -34.25 -25.27
CA ALA A 2 -40.11 -33.08 -24.43
C ALA A 2 -40.80 -33.28 -23.07
N PHE A 3 -40.01 -33.30 -21.98
CA PHE A 3 -40.55 -33.33 -20.62
C PHE A 3 -41.26 -32.00 -20.36
N MET A 4 -42.59 -32.03 -20.22
CA MET A 4 -43.33 -30.86 -19.73
C MET A 4 -43.00 -30.66 -18.25
N LYS A 5 -42.27 -29.59 -17.92
CA LYS A 5 -42.11 -29.14 -16.54
C LYS A 5 -43.47 -28.74 -15.99
N SER A 6 -43.89 -29.37 -14.90
CA SER A 6 -45.12 -29.01 -14.20
C SER A 6 -44.99 -27.60 -13.60
N LEU A 7 -45.98 -26.74 -13.85
CA LEU A 7 -46.07 -25.39 -13.29
C LEU A 7 -46.32 -25.38 -11.77
N ALA A 8 -46.61 -26.54 -11.16
CA ALA A 8 -46.82 -26.67 -9.71
C ALA A 8 -45.51 -26.80 -8.90
N ILE A 9 -44.37 -26.95 -9.58
CA ILE A 9 -43.06 -27.10 -8.93
C ILE A 9 -42.36 -25.74 -8.95
N ASP A 10 -42.25 -25.11 -7.78
CA ASP A 10 -41.63 -23.78 -7.59
C ASP A 10 -40.11 -23.84 -7.32
N TYR A 11 -39.54 -25.05 -7.22
CA TYR A 11 -38.11 -25.28 -7.02
C TYR A 11 -37.41 -25.84 -8.25
N ASN A 12 -36.09 -25.61 -8.32
CA ASN A 12 -35.26 -26.10 -9.41
C ASN A 12 -35.03 -27.62 -9.27
N GLN A 13 -35.25 -28.36 -10.36
CA GLN A 13 -35.00 -29.80 -10.46
C GLN A 13 -33.85 -30.05 -11.45
N PRO A 14 -32.59 -30.02 -10.99
CA PRO A 14 -31.45 -30.34 -11.86
C PRO A 14 -31.45 -31.82 -12.23
N GLN A 15 -31.04 -32.14 -13.45
CA GLN A 15 -30.96 -33.53 -13.93
C GLN A 15 -29.80 -34.32 -13.30
N ILE A 16 -28.80 -33.64 -12.74
CA ILE A 16 -27.61 -34.23 -12.13
C ILE A 16 -27.36 -33.52 -10.81
N SER A 17 -26.98 -34.27 -9.77
CA SER A 17 -26.57 -33.69 -8.50
C SER A 17 -25.24 -32.93 -8.67
N PRO A 18 -25.19 -31.62 -8.38
CA PRO A 18 -23.95 -30.86 -8.46
C PRO A 18 -22.90 -31.33 -7.43
N TYR A 19 -23.29 -32.18 -6.48
CA TYR A 19 -22.45 -32.67 -5.39
C TYR A 19 -21.91 -34.09 -5.63
N GLU A 20 -22.46 -34.84 -6.58
CA GLU A 20 -22.11 -36.25 -6.80
C GLU A 20 -20.77 -36.44 -7.54
N GLN A 21 -20.35 -35.44 -8.31
CA GLN A 21 -19.12 -35.51 -9.14
C GLN A 21 -18.17 -34.33 -8.91
N SER A 22 -18.36 -33.57 -7.83
CA SER A 22 -17.53 -32.40 -7.60
C SER A 22 -16.20 -32.79 -6.97
N ARG A 23 -15.16 -32.84 -7.80
CA ARG A 23 -13.78 -33.04 -7.36
C ARG A 23 -13.39 -31.95 -6.37
N ILE A 24 -12.83 -32.33 -5.23
CA ILE A 24 -12.28 -31.38 -4.26
C ILE A 24 -10.96 -30.81 -4.79
N VAL A 25 -10.82 -29.48 -4.70
CA VAL A 25 -9.62 -28.72 -5.04
C VAL A 25 -9.01 -28.18 -3.76
N VAL A 26 -7.69 -28.33 -3.62
CA VAL A 26 -6.94 -27.74 -2.50
C VAL A 26 -6.40 -26.39 -2.93
N ILE A 27 -6.76 -25.32 -2.23
CA ILE A 27 -6.20 -23.98 -2.43
C ILE A 27 -5.25 -23.68 -1.27
N THR A 28 -4.00 -23.41 -1.58
CA THR A 28 -3.02 -22.96 -0.60
C THR A 28 -2.92 -21.44 -0.66
N VAL A 29 -3.35 -20.74 0.39
CA VAL A 29 -3.23 -19.27 0.53
C VAL A 29 -2.15 -18.97 1.55
N GLY A 30 -1.07 -18.32 1.11
CA GLY A 30 0.15 -18.18 1.90
C GLY A 30 0.65 -19.56 2.35
N LYS A 31 0.51 -19.84 3.66
CA LYS A 31 0.90 -21.12 4.30
C LYS A 31 -0.28 -22.00 4.71
N ARG A 32 -1.53 -21.56 4.51
CA ARG A 32 -2.75 -22.28 4.91
C ARG A 32 -3.36 -23.02 3.73
N ASN A 33 -3.94 -24.19 3.98
CA ASN A 33 -4.62 -24.99 2.98
C ASN A 33 -6.13 -24.99 3.22
N TYR A 34 -6.89 -24.82 2.15
CA TYR A 34 -8.35 -24.85 2.14
C TYR A 34 -8.81 -25.87 1.10
N SER A 35 -9.99 -26.45 1.32
CA SER A 35 -10.61 -27.38 0.39
C SER A 35 -11.93 -26.82 -0.11
N ILE A 36 -12.13 -26.79 -1.43
CA ILE A 36 -13.36 -26.32 -2.04
C ILE A 36 -13.78 -27.24 -3.19
N PRO A 37 -15.07 -27.54 -3.36
CA PRO A 37 -15.54 -28.28 -4.52
C PRO A 37 -15.29 -27.50 -5.81
N LYS A 38 -14.82 -28.18 -6.87
CA LYS A 38 -14.41 -27.57 -8.15
C LYS A 38 -15.51 -26.72 -8.80
N ASN A 39 -16.78 -27.03 -8.57
CA ASN A 39 -17.92 -26.30 -9.14
C ASN A 39 -18.07 -24.86 -8.61
N TYR A 40 -17.39 -24.50 -7.52
CA TYR A 40 -17.34 -23.13 -7.00
C TYR A 40 -16.19 -22.31 -7.57
N LEU A 41 -15.31 -22.92 -8.37
CA LEU A 41 -14.24 -22.20 -9.05
C LEU A 41 -14.76 -21.62 -10.37
N SER A 42 -14.42 -20.36 -10.60
CA SER A 42 -14.71 -19.64 -11.82
C SER A 42 -13.43 -19.14 -12.50
N GLY A 43 -13.56 -18.67 -13.73
CA GLY A 43 -12.52 -17.95 -14.46
C GLY A 43 -11.16 -18.63 -14.47
N HIS A 44 -10.13 -17.87 -14.09
CA HIS A 44 -8.73 -18.29 -14.12
C HIS A 44 -8.44 -19.47 -13.18
N LEU A 45 -9.04 -19.49 -11.99
CA LEU A 45 -8.84 -20.56 -11.00
C LEU A 45 -9.37 -21.91 -11.51
N LEU A 46 -10.49 -21.91 -12.23
CA LEU A 46 -11.06 -23.13 -12.82
C LEU A 46 -10.14 -23.70 -13.91
N VAL A 47 -9.51 -22.85 -14.72
CA VAL A 47 -8.55 -23.28 -15.76
C VAL A 47 -7.36 -23.97 -15.09
N GLN A 48 -6.80 -23.37 -14.04
CA GLN A 48 -5.69 -23.94 -13.28
C GLN A 48 -6.06 -25.31 -12.66
N ALA A 49 -7.26 -25.42 -12.07
CA ALA A 49 -7.73 -26.68 -11.50
C ALA A 49 -7.95 -27.81 -12.54
N ARG A 50 -8.21 -27.47 -13.81
CA ARG A 50 -8.39 -28.44 -14.91
C ARG A 50 -7.07 -28.99 -15.44
N GLN A 51 -6.00 -28.20 -15.39
CA GLN A 51 -4.69 -28.58 -15.90
C GLN A 51 -3.96 -29.62 -15.03
N SER A 52 -4.40 -29.82 -13.77
CA SER A 52 -3.71 -30.69 -12.83
C SER A 52 -4.44 -32.01 -12.52
N GLN A 53 -3.68 -33.11 -12.53
CA GLN A 53 -4.10 -34.44 -12.04
C GLN A 53 -4.28 -34.50 -10.51
N ASN A 54 -3.75 -33.52 -9.77
CA ASN A 54 -4.05 -33.27 -8.35
C ASN A 54 -4.32 -31.77 -8.20
N PRO A 55 -5.59 -31.33 -8.20
CA PRO A 55 -5.92 -29.94 -8.41
C PRO A 55 -5.54 -29.17 -7.14
N ARG A 56 -4.35 -28.59 -7.19
CA ARG A 56 -3.82 -27.72 -6.14
C ARG A 56 -3.55 -26.36 -6.75
N ILE A 57 -4.21 -25.36 -6.20
CA ILE A 57 -4.02 -23.95 -6.56
C ILE A 57 -3.13 -23.33 -5.50
N LEU A 58 -2.13 -22.55 -5.92
CA LEU A 58 -1.15 -21.95 -5.04
C LEU A 58 -1.23 -20.42 -5.14
N LEU A 59 -1.66 -19.77 -4.06
CA LEU A 59 -1.70 -18.32 -3.87
C LEU A 59 -0.62 -17.92 -2.85
N ARG A 60 0.66 -18.16 -3.18
CA ARG A 60 1.78 -18.13 -2.19
C ARG A 60 2.17 -16.75 -1.71
N ASP A 61 1.88 -15.73 -2.49
CA ASP A 61 2.20 -14.32 -2.27
C ASP A 61 1.04 -13.56 -1.59
N VAL A 62 -0.07 -14.23 -1.34
CA VAL A 62 -1.22 -13.71 -0.62
C VAL A 62 -1.06 -14.02 0.87
N ASP A 63 -1.41 -13.06 1.71
CA ASP A 63 -1.43 -13.27 3.16
C ASP A 63 -2.39 -14.42 3.54
N ALA A 64 -1.97 -15.28 4.46
CA ALA A 64 -2.78 -16.41 4.88
C ALA A 64 -4.06 -15.99 5.64
N ASP A 65 -4.07 -14.79 6.23
CA ASP A 65 -5.20 -14.25 6.98
C ASP A 65 -6.43 -13.97 6.10
N VAL A 66 -6.22 -13.56 4.84
CA VAL A 66 -7.31 -13.30 3.88
C VAL A 66 -7.80 -14.56 3.16
N GLY A 67 -7.22 -15.73 3.47
CA GLY A 67 -7.62 -17.00 2.87
C GLY A 67 -9.09 -17.32 3.10
N HIS A 68 -9.63 -17.02 4.28
CA HIS A 68 -11.07 -17.21 4.56
C HIS A 68 -11.94 -16.40 3.62
N THR A 69 -11.66 -15.10 3.47
CA THR A 69 -12.45 -14.19 2.63
C THR A 69 -12.48 -14.64 1.17
N ILE A 70 -11.32 -15.04 0.64
CA ILE A 70 -11.24 -15.56 -0.74
C ILE A 70 -12.09 -16.81 -0.89
N LEU A 71 -11.98 -17.77 0.04
CA LEU A 71 -12.71 -19.04 -0.04
C LEU A 71 -14.22 -18.87 0.20
N HIS A 72 -14.60 -18.03 1.16
CA HIS A 72 -15.99 -17.69 1.44
C HIS A 72 -16.62 -17.04 0.21
N PHE A 73 -15.94 -16.09 -0.44
CA PHE A 73 -16.42 -15.48 -1.67
C PHE A 73 -16.60 -16.49 -2.80
N LEU A 74 -15.63 -17.40 -3.02
CA LEU A 74 -15.80 -18.45 -4.04
C LEU A 74 -17.00 -19.36 -3.74
N TYR A 75 -17.29 -19.61 -2.46
CA TYR A 75 -18.36 -20.50 -2.05
C TYR A 75 -19.75 -19.84 -2.01
N LYS A 76 -19.84 -18.58 -1.57
CA LYS A 76 -21.09 -17.84 -1.31
C LYS A 76 -21.32 -16.62 -2.20
N GLY A 77 -20.26 -16.06 -2.79
CA GLY A 77 -20.31 -14.78 -3.49
C GLY A 77 -20.32 -13.56 -2.56
N GLU A 78 -20.06 -13.74 -1.27
CA GLU A 78 -20.14 -12.70 -0.23
C GLU A 78 -18.75 -12.38 0.33
N TYR A 79 -18.59 -11.16 0.86
CA TYR A 79 -17.37 -10.73 1.54
C TYR A 79 -17.52 -10.97 3.04
N GLU A 80 -16.69 -11.85 3.59
CA GLU A 80 -16.68 -12.18 5.02
C GLU A 80 -15.24 -12.31 5.52
N THR A 81 -14.95 -11.81 6.72
CA THR A 81 -13.66 -11.94 7.39
C THR A 81 -13.81 -12.72 8.70
N ILE A 82 -12.72 -13.33 9.16
CA ILE A 82 -12.73 -14.02 10.46
C ILE A 82 -12.55 -12.99 11.57
N PHE A 83 -13.50 -12.97 12.50
CA PHE A 83 -13.37 -12.22 13.75
C PHE A 83 -12.44 -12.95 14.71
N TYR A 84 -11.49 -12.23 15.31
CA TYR A 84 -10.60 -12.74 16.35
C TYR A 84 -10.81 -11.93 17.62
N GLU A 85 -11.20 -12.60 18.70
CA GLU A 85 -11.49 -11.97 20.00
C GLU A 85 -10.30 -11.24 20.61
N GLU A 86 -9.06 -11.52 20.19
CA GLU A 86 -7.86 -10.86 20.71
C GLU A 86 -7.71 -9.40 20.21
N ASN A 87 -8.47 -9.01 19.17
CA ASN A 87 -8.36 -7.72 18.49
C ASN A 87 -9.34 -6.65 19.01
N GLN A 88 -9.79 -6.74 20.26
CA GLN A 88 -10.95 -6.00 20.80
C GLN A 88 -10.85 -4.47 20.81
N ARG A 89 -9.69 -3.87 20.54
CA ARG A 89 -9.61 -2.41 20.43
C ARG A 89 -10.17 -1.99 19.07
N GLU A 90 -11.32 -1.33 19.05
CA GLU A 90 -12.03 -0.87 17.84
C GLU A 90 -11.10 -0.23 16.78
N LYS A 91 -10.19 0.67 17.19
CA LYS A 91 -9.20 1.27 16.28
C LYS A 91 -8.30 0.23 15.60
N HIS A 92 -7.82 -0.77 16.35
CA HIS A 92 -6.99 -1.85 15.80
C HIS A 92 -7.82 -2.77 14.91
N GLN A 93 -9.11 -2.95 15.22
CA GLN A 93 -10.01 -3.73 14.38
C GLN A 93 -10.22 -3.07 13.01
N ILE A 94 -10.49 -1.77 12.95
CA ILE A 94 -10.69 -1.08 11.67
C ILE A 94 -9.41 -1.09 10.83
N GLU A 95 -8.25 -0.83 11.45
CA GLU A 95 -6.96 -0.92 10.76
C GLU A 95 -6.69 -2.32 10.19
N LEU A 96 -7.02 -3.37 10.94
CA LEU A 96 -6.87 -4.75 10.52
C LEU A 96 -7.81 -5.10 9.36
N GLU A 97 -9.09 -4.72 9.45
CA GLU A 97 -10.05 -4.96 8.37
C GLU A 97 -9.69 -4.17 7.11
N TYR A 98 -9.10 -2.98 7.25
CA TYR A 98 -8.56 -2.23 6.12
C TYR A 98 -7.39 -2.98 5.48
N GLU A 99 -6.44 -3.45 6.27
CA GLU A 99 -5.30 -4.25 5.79
C GLU A 99 -5.78 -5.52 5.07
N ARG A 100 -6.74 -6.24 5.64
CA ARG A 100 -7.39 -7.39 4.99
C ARG A 100 -8.01 -7.02 3.66
N SER A 101 -8.73 -5.90 3.60
CA SER A 101 -9.38 -5.44 2.36
C SER A 101 -8.35 -5.10 1.28
N VAL A 102 -7.24 -4.45 1.64
CA VAL A 102 -6.10 -4.20 0.75
C VAL A 102 -5.49 -5.52 0.24
N GLN A 103 -5.26 -6.50 1.12
CA GLN A 103 -4.72 -7.81 0.74
C GLN A 103 -5.69 -8.64 -0.14
N VAL A 104 -6.99 -8.59 0.14
CA VAL A 104 -8.03 -9.23 -0.68
C VAL A 104 -8.09 -8.59 -2.05
N TYR A 105 -8.03 -7.25 -2.12
CA TYR A 105 -7.98 -6.52 -3.39
C TYR A 105 -6.79 -6.98 -4.23
N TYR A 106 -5.60 -7.01 -3.64
CA TYR A 106 -4.40 -7.52 -4.30
C TYR A 106 -4.60 -8.95 -4.84
N ALA A 107 -5.10 -9.86 -4.01
CA ALA A 107 -5.34 -11.25 -4.41
C ALA A 107 -6.36 -11.34 -5.57
N ALA A 108 -7.46 -10.58 -5.49
CA ALA A 108 -8.49 -10.56 -6.52
C ALA A 108 -7.94 -10.06 -7.86
N ARG A 109 -7.17 -8.97 -7.86
CA ARG A 109 -6.53 -8.41 -9.06
C ARG A 109 -5.50 -9.37 -9.66
N LYS A 110 -4.62 -9.93 -8.83
CA LYS A 110 -3.55 -10.82 -9.30
C LYS A 110 -4.06 -12.14 -9.85
N TYR A 111 -5.03 -12.75 -9.16
CA TYR A 111 -5.56 -14.07 -9.51
C TYR A 111 -6.83 -14.04 -10.35
N LYS A 112 -7.29 -12.83 -10.73
CA LYS A 112 -8.47 -12.60 -11.57
C LYS A 112 -9.72 -13.27 -10.97
N ILE A 113 -9.98 -12.95 -9.70
CA ILE A 113 -11.16 -13.40 -8.96
C ILE A 113 -12.25 -12.35 -9.16
N ASP A 114 -13.01 -12.51 -10.25
CA ASP A 114 -13.99 -11.51 -10.69
C ASP A 114 -15.03 -11.18 -9.61
N GLY A 115 -15.25 -9.89 -9.37
CA GLY A 115 -16.23 -9.38 -8.41
C GLY A 115 -15.70 -9.20 -6.98
N LEU A 116 -14.68 -9.98 -6.58
CA LEU A 116 -14.07 -9.83 -5.25
C LEU A 116 -13.28 -8.52 -5.12
N ASP A 117 -12.69 -8.06 -6.22
CA ASP A 117 -12.00 -6.77 -6.27
C ASP A 117 -12.96 -5.61 -5.99
N ALA A 118 -14.13 -5.58 -6.62
CA ALA A 118 -15.14 -4.55 -6.38
C ALA A 118 -15.65 -4.52 -4.93
N LEU A 119 -15.86 -5.70 -4.31
CA LEU A 119 -16.21 -5.77 -2.89
C LEU A 119 -15.09 -5.22 -2.01
N ALA A 120 -13.84 -5.64 -2.25
CA ALA A 120 -12.69 -5.17 -1.50
C ALA A 120 -12.47 -3.64 -1.66
N GLN A 121 -12.68 -3.09 -2.86
CA GLN A 121 -12.63 -1.65 -3.11
C GLN A 121 -13.59 -0.87 -2.21
N ASN A 122 -14.83 -1.34 -2.08
CA ASN A 122 -15.84 -0.71 -1.22
C ASN A 122 -15.38 -0.67 0.25
N TYR A 123 -14.88 -1.79 0.77
CA TYR A 123 -14.38 -1.84 2.15
C TYR A 123 -13.12 -0.98 2.34
N ILE A 124 -12.20 -0.94 1.38
CA ILE A 124 -11.04 -0.04 1.40
C ILE A 124 -11.51 1.42 1.51
N ILE A 125 -12.49 1.83 0.70
CA ILE A 125 -13.02 3.20 0.74
C ILE A 125 -13.64 3.49 2.10
N THR A 126 -14.61 2.69 2.53
CA THR A 126 -15.37 2.92 3.77
C THR A 126 -14.48 2.90 5.01
N LEU A 127 -13.62 1.89 5.16
CA LEU A 127 -12.77 1.78 6.36
C LEU A 127 -11.74 2.92 6.43
N SER A 128 -11.24 3.37 5.27
CA SER A 128 -10.28 4.47 5.19
C SER A 128 -10.82 5.85 5.54
N GLU A 129 -12.12 6.00 5.78
CA GLU A 129 -12.70 7.27 6.26
C GLU A 129 -12.32 7.58 7.71
N THR A 130 -11.96 6.55 8.48
CA THR A 130 -11.64 6.67 9.91
C THR A 130 -10.14 6.58 10.20
N LEU A 131 -9.33 6.31 9.18
CA LEU A 131 -7.89 6.11 9.28
C LEU A 131 -7.12 7.38 8.91
N SER A 132 -5.98 7.59 9.56
CA SER A 132 -5.02 8.61 9.16
C SER A 132 -4.34 8.23 7.84
N ILE A 133 -3.82 9.23 7.12
CA ILE A 133 -3.06 8.98 5.89
C ILE A 133 -1.87 8.05 6.12
N PHE A 134 -1.22 8.12 7.29
CA PHE A 134 -0.09 7.25 7.63
C PHE A 134 -0.51 5.78 7.75
N GLN A 135 -1.64 5.50 8.41
CA GLN A 135 -2.19 4.15 8.52
C GLN A 135 -2.53 3.58 7.14
N ILE A 136 -3.15 4.40 6.27
CA ILE A 136 -3.45 4.04 4.88
C ILE A 136 -2.17 3.68 4.12
N LEU A 137 -1.17 4.57 4.13
CA LEU A 137 0.08 4.38 3.38
C LEU A 137 0.88 3.17 3.86
N ARG A 138 0.99 2.96 5.18
CA ARG A 138 1.69 1.82 5.77
C ARG A 138 1.15 0.49 5.24
N ARG A 139 -0.18 0.34 5.10
CA ARG A 139 -0.80 -0.88 4.57
C ARG A 139 -0.76 -0.95 3.06
N ALA A 140 -1.00 0.16 2.37
CA ALA A 140 -0.96 0.23 0.91
C ALA A 140 0.39 -0.20 0.33
N ARG A 141 1.48 0.18 1.03
CA ARG A 141 2.86 -0.22 0.69
C ARG A 141 3.01 -1.73 0.50
N SER A 142 2.31 -2.54 1.29
CA SER A 142 2.48 -4.00 1.27
C SER A 142 2.07 -4.66 -0.05
N ILE A 143 1.25 -3.98 -0.87
CA ILE A 143 0.74 -4.50 -2.14
C ILE A 143 1.14 -3.66 -3.35
N PHE A 144 1.54 -2.40 -3.18
CA PHE A 144 1.68 -1.42 -4.27
C PHE A 144 2.50 -1.96 -5.45
N SER A 145 3.75 -2.36 -5.19
CA SER A 145 4.65 -2.89 -6.23
C SER A 145 4.34 -4.31 -6.69
N LYS A 146 3.38 -4.98 -6.03
CA LYS A 146 2.98 -6.36 -6.36
C LYS A 146 1.78 -6.40 -7.29
N LEU A 147 1.02 -5.31 -7.40
CA LEU A 147 -0.18 -5.22 -8.22
C LEU A 147 0.17 -5.40 -9.72
N PRO A 148 -0.79 -5.88 -10.53
CA PRO A 148 -0.59 -6.00 -11.97
C PRO A 148 -0.24 -4.66 -12.65
N GLU A 149 0.45 -4.69 -13.79
CA GLU A 149 0.88 -3.48 -14.52
C GLU A 149 -0.29 -2.57 -14.95
N ASN A 150 -1.47 -3.15 -15.19
CA ASN A 150 -2.67 -2.42 -15.57
C ASN A 150 -3.49 -1.95 -14.36
N GLU A 151 -2.85 -1.81 -13.20
CA GLU A 151 -3.49 -1.28 -12.00
C GLU A 151 -3.61 0.24 -12.08
N GLU A 152 -4.85 0.72 -12.03
CA GLU A 152 -5.18 2.15 -12.13
C GLU A 152 -6.00 2.63 -10.93
N TRP A 153 -6.89 1.78 -10.42
CA TRP A 153 -7.83 2.16 -9.38
C TRP A 153 -7.10 2.41 -8.06
N PHE A 154 -6.19 1.51 -7.65
CA PHE A 154 -5.48 1.65 -6.39
C PHE A 154 -4.54 2.87 -6.40
N HIS A 155 -3.90 3.13 -7.55
CA HIS A 155 -3.09 4.33 -7.74
C HIS A 155 -3.93 5.60 -7.65
N TYR A 156 -5.09 5.65 -8.31
CA TYR A 156 -6.01 6.77 -8.23
C TYR A 156 -6.56 7.00 -6.81
N TYR A 157 -6.89 5.92 -6.10
CA TYR A 157 -7.32 5.95 -4.71
C TYR A 157 -6.26 6.61 -3.81
N LEU A 158 -4.99 6.23 -3.96
CA LEU A 158 -3.89 6.82 -3.19
C LEU A 158 -3.63 8.28 -3.56
N ASP A 159 -3.63 8.63 -4.86
CA ASP A 159 -3.51 10.04 -5.31
C ASP A 159 -4.59 10.91 -4.67
N THR A 160 -5.83 10.42 -4.65
CA THR A 160 -6.97 11.11 -4.04
C THR A 160 -6.78 11.26 -2.52
N LYS A 161 -6.46 10.18 -1.80
CA LYS A 161 -6.32 10.21 -0.33
C LYS A 161 -5.17 11.09 0.13
N ILE A 162 -4.00 11.01 -0.53
CA ILE A 162 -2.85 11.85 -0.19
C ILE A 162 -3.15 13.32 -0.50
N SER A 163 -3.75 13.61 -1.66
CA SER A 163 -4.08 14.99 -2.06
C SER A 163 -5.12 15.62 -1.13
N SER A 164 -6.15 14.88 -0.72
CA SER A 164 -7.13 15.35 0.27
C SER A 164 -6.49 15.62 1.62
N SER A 165 -5.65 14.70 2.11
CA SER A 165 -4.94 14.89 3.39
C SER A 165 -4.00 16.09 3.35
N PHE A 166 -3.41 16.40 2.19
CA PHE A 166 -2.58 17.58 1.99
C PHE A 166 -3.40 18.88 2.10
N ALA A 167 -4.59 18.92 1.49
CA ALA A 167 -5.48 20.08 1.56
C ALA A 167 -6.02 20.34 2.98
N GLU A 168 -6.15 19.30 3.81
CA GLU A 168 -6.66 19.39 5.18
C GLU A 168 -5.60 19.82 6.22
N GLY A 169 -4.30 19.63 5.94
CA GLY A 169 -3.25 19.98 6.90
C GLY A 169 -1.85 20.13 6.31
N GLU A 170 -1.33 21.37 6.31
CA GLU A 170 -0.03 21.77 5.76
C GLU A 170 1.19 21.12 6.48
N THR A 171 1.00 20.61 7.70
CA THR A 171 2.07 19.98 8.51
C THR A 171 2.06 18.45 8.47
N THR A 172 1.08 17.83 7.80
CA THR A 172 0.90 16.36 7.81
C THR A 172 2.12 15.60 7.28
N PHE A 173 2.93 16.20 6.40
CA PHE A 173 4.08 15.53 5.78
C PHE A 173 5.45 15.99 6.32
N GLN A 174 5.46 16.77 7.41
CA GLN A 174 6.69 17.29 8.02
C GLN A 174 7.27 16.35 9.09
N LEU A 175 6.64 15.21 9.36
CA LEU A 175 7.11 14.25 10.36
C LEU A 175 8.21 13.33 9.81
N ASP A 176 9.28 13.12 10.58
CA ASP A 176 10.25 12.03 10.36
C ASP A 176 9.55 10.65 10.30
N GLU A 177 8.43 10.51 11.01
CA GLU A 177 7.54 9.34 10.95
C GLU A 177 7.02 9.09 9.52
N PHE A 178 6.74 10.13 8.74
CA PHE A 178 6.31 9.98 7.35
C PHE A 178 7.38 9.28 6.51
N TYR A 179 8.64 9.72 6.64
CA TYR A 179 9.76 9.14 5.91
C TYR A 179 10.00 7.69 6.32
N ALA A 180 9.94 7.39 7.62
CA ALA A 180 10.08 6.01 8.11
C ALA A 180 9.03 5.06 7.48
N GLU A 181 7.81 5.53 7.24
CA GLU A 181 6.73 4.72 6.67
C GLU A 181 6.83 4.49 5.16
N ILE A 182 7.55 5.33 4.42
CA ILE A 182 7.60 5.25 2.94
C ILE A 182 8.88 4.61 2.40
N VAL A 183 9.97 4.52 3.16
CA VAL A 183 11.32 4.21 2.63
C VAL A 183 11.51 2.75 2.17
N ASP A 184 10.73 1.79 2.65
CA ASP A 184 11.01 0.36 2.41
C ASP A 184 10.68 -0.15 0.99
N ASP A 185 9.92 0.60 0.20
CA ASP A 185 9.56 0.24 -1.19
C ASP A 185 9.85 1.42 -2.12
N PRO A 186 10.95 1.40 -2.91
CA PRO A 186 11.35 2.53 -3.75
C PRO A 186 10.31 2.98 -4.77
N ALA A 187 9.53 2.04 -5.32
CA ALA A 187 8.49 2.38 -6.30
C ALA A 187 7.31 3.06 -5.59
N PHE A 188 6.93 2.57 -4.41
CA PHE A 188 5.94 3.22 -3.56
C PHE A 188 6.41 4.59 -3.07
N SER A 189 7.64 4.73 -2.54
CA SER A 189 8.15 6.03 -2.06
C SER A 189 8.17 7.05 -3.20
N LYS A 190 8.64 6.64 -4.38
CA LYS A 190 8.65 7.49 -5.58
C LYS A 190 7.24 7.91 -5.98
N ALA A 191 6.26 7.00 -5.90
CA ALA A 191 4.86 7.29 -6.19
C ALA A 191 4.31 8.35 -5.24
N VAL A 192 4.44 8.11 -3.94
CA VAL A 192 3.95 9.00 -2.88
C VAL A 192 4.60 10.38 -2.99
N MET A 193 5.93 10.46 -3.18
CA MET A 193 6.63 11.73 -3.32
C MET A 193 6.18 12.51 -4.57
N LYS A 194 5.91 11.83 -5.70
CA LYS A 194 5.35 12.48 -6.89
C LYS A 194 3.98 13.10 -6.60
N ILE A 195 3.11 12.38 -5.89
CA ILE A 195 1.77 12.86 -5.54
C ILE A 195 1.88 14.09 -4.62
N ILE A 196 2.78 14.05 -3.63
CA ILE A 196 3.02 15.18 -2.72
C ILE A 196 3.55 16.40 -3.47
N VAL A 197 4.58 16.24 -4.30
CA VAL A 197 5.15 17.36 -5.10
C VAL A 197 4.09 17.97 -6.02
N LYS A 198 3.24 17.14 -6.63
CA LYS A 198 2.11 17.59 -7.46
C LYS A 198 1.09 18.39 -6.63
N ALA A 199 0.74 17.93 -5.44
CA ALA A 199 -0.17 18.63 -4.54
C ALA A 199 0.42 20.00 -4.10
N PHE A 200 1.67 20.03 -3.64
CA PHE A 200 2.38 21.25 -3.29
C PHE A 200 2.45 22.26 -4.45
N THR A 201 2.81 21.79 -5.65
CA THR A 201 2.95 22.66 -6.83
C THR A 201 1.60 23.26 -7.23
N THR A 202 0.54 22.46 -7.14
CA THR A 202 -0.83 22.87 -7.44
C THR A 202 -1.30 23.93 -6.44
N GLU A 203 -1.07 23.71 -5.15
CA GLU A 203 -1.46 24.65 -4.10
C GLU A 203 -0.67 25.96 -4.18
N THR A 204 0.64 25.89 -4.39
CA THR A 204 1.50 27.08 -4.59
C THR A 204 1.06 27.90 -5.80
N SER A 205 0.67 27.23 -6.88
CA SER A 205 0.14 27.89 -8.09
C SER A 205 -1.20 28.56 -7.83
N ARG A 206 -2.09 27.89 -7.07
CA ARG A 206 -3.38 28.45 -6.63
C ARG A 206 -3.18 29.73 -5.82
N LEU A 207 -2.30 29.69 -4.81
CA LEU A 207 -1.99 30.84 -3.96
C LEU A 207 -1.36 32.00 -4.75
N ARG A 208 -0.41 31.71 -5.65
CA ARG A 208 0.20 32.73 -6.52
C ARG A 208 -0.84 33.43 -7.39
N ASN A 209 -1.80 32.68 -7.94
CA ASN A 209 -2.86 33.26 -8.76
C ASN A 209 -3.80 34.16 -7.94
N ILE A 210 -4.16 33.76 -6.73
CA ILE A 210 -4.98 34.58 -5.82
C ILE A 210 -4.28 35.91 -5.51
N LEU A 211 -2.98 35.89 -5.20
CA LEU A 211 -2.21 37.08 -4.89
C LEU A 211 -2.13 38.06 -6.08
N ARG A 212 -2.01 37.55 -7.31
CA ARG A 212 -2.02 38.37 -8.53
C ARG A 212 -3.38 39.02 -8.80
N VAL A 213 -4.47 38.34 -8.46
CA VAL A 213 -5.84 38.87 -8.63
C VAL A 213 -6.19 39.89 -7.56
N THR A 214 -5.67 39.73 -6.33
CA THR A 214 -5.94 40.65 -5.21
C THR A 214 -4.98 41.85 -5.15
N GLY A 215 -3.76 41.72 -5.67
CA GLY A 215 -2.78 42.82 -5.77
C GLY A 215 -2.95 43.75 -6.98
N GLY A 216 -3.95 43.50 -7.84
CA GLY A 216 -4.19 44.23 -9.10
C GLY A 216 -5.27 45.32 -9.04
N SER A 217 -5.59 45.86 -7.85
CA SER A 217 -6.38 47.09 -7.74
C SER A 217 -5.45 48.27 -7.49
N GLU A 218 -4.85 48.76 -8.58
CA GLU A 218 -4.20 50.06 -8.60
C GLU A 218 -5.27 51.14 -8.41
N THR A 219 -5.28 51.76 -7.22
CA THR A 219 -5.74 53.13 -7.07
C THR A 219 -4.91 54.00 -8.00
N LYS A 220 -5.55 54.55 -9.04
CA LYS A 220 -5.07 55.73 -9.75
C LYS A 220 -4.88 56.84 -8.72
N ASN A 221 -3.65 57.09 -8.33
CA ASN A 221 -3.24 58.39 -7.83
C ASN A 221 -2.30 58.97 -8.87
N ASP A 222 -2.81 60.00 -9.53
CA ASP A 222 -2.06 60.89 -10.40
C ASP A 222 -1.02 61.66 -9.57
N GLY A 223 0.17 61.85 -10.14
CA GLY A 223 1.09 62.93 -9.76
C GLY A 223 2.35 62.52 -9.00
N GLU A 224 3.39 62.16 -9.75
CA GLU A 224 4.78 62.48 -9.40
C GLU A 224 5.02 64.03 -9.50
N PRO A 225 6.10 64.63 -8.97
CA PRO A 225 7.45 64.03 -8.86
C PRO A 225 8.29 64.34 -7.59
N SER A 226 9.32 63.48 -7.44
CA SER A 226 10.69 63.77 -6.96
C SER A 226 10.94 64.29 -5.53
N CYS A 227 11.69 63.49 -4.76
CA CYS A 227 12.96 63.96 -4.20
C CYS A 227 13.90 62.78 -3.90
N GLU A 228 15.05 62.80 -4.57
CA GLU A 228 16.25 62.05 -4.18
C GLU A 228 16.67 62.48 -2.77
N GLN A 229 16.88 61.52 -1.87
CA GLN A 229 17.66 61.78 -0.67
C GLN A 229 18.55 60.59 -0.33
N SER A 230 19.79 60.75 -0.78
CA SER A 230 20.97 60.00 -0.37
C SER A 230 21.17 60.12 1.14
N PHE A 231 21.21 59.00 1.85
CA PHE A 231 21.81 58.95 3.18
C PHE A 231 22.90 57.90 3.20
N ALA A 232 24.11 58.38 3.50
CA ALA A 232 25.32 57.61 3.60
C ALA A 232 25.32 56.68 4.82
N VAL A 233 25.92 55.52 4.60
CA VAL A 233 26.29 54.48 5.58
C VAL A 233 27.23 55.05 6.64
N PRO A 234 27.10 54.62 7.90
CA PRO A 234 28.30 54.31 8.69
C PRO A 234 28.35 52.84 9.11
N GLN A 235 29.49 52.21 8.81
CA GLN A 235 29.92 50.93 9.36
C GLN A 235 30.34 51.11 10.82
N SER A 236 30.03 50.10 11.65
CA SER A 236 30.84 49.77 12.83
C SER A 236 30.53 48.34 13.28
N GLU A 237 31.53 47.47 13.20
CA GLU A 237 31.73 46.25 14.01
C GLU A 237 32.95 46.53 14.93
N PRO A 238 33.32 45.65 15.87
CA PRO A 238 32.52 44.86 16.81
C PRO A 238 32.96 45.16 18.27
N THR A 239 32.26 44.66 19.28
CA THR A 239 32.81 44.61 20.64
C THR A 239 32.53 43.28 21.28
N GLU A 240 33.62 42.60 21.62
CA GLU A 240 33.71 41.37 22.40
C GLU A 240 33.08 41.55 23.79
N GLY A 241 32.49 40.47 24.30
CA GLY A 241 32.02 40.39 25.67
C GLY A 241 31.76 38.93 26.07
N HIS A 242 32.80 38.32 26.65
CA HIS A 242 32.75 37.14 27.51
C HIS A 242 31.50 37.07 28.40
N ASP A 243 30.84 35.92 28.53
CA ASP A 243 31.17 34.94 29.59
C ASP A 243 30.15 33.78 29.71
N ARG A 244 30.71 32.57 29.87
CA ARG A 244 30.22 31.38 30.60
C ARG A 244 28.88 30.73 30.20
N GLU A 245 28.99 29.69 29.38
CA GLU A 245 28.13 28.50 29.48
C GLU A 245 28.79 27.43 30.37
N GLN A 246 28.11 27.07 31.46
CA GLN A 246 28.45 25.90 32.28
C GLN A 246 27.95 24.63 31.57
N TYR A 247 28.89 23.80 31.13
CA TYR A 247 28.64 22.40 30.81
C TYR A 247 28.42 21.61 32.11
N LEU A 248 27.26 20.98 32.25
CA LEU A 248 27.09 19.83 33.15
C LEU A 248 26.93 18.58 32.29
N GLU A 249 28.04 17.87 32.20
CA GLU A 249 28.18 16.51 31.72
C GLU A 249 27.58 15.54 32.75
N VAL A 250 26.58 14.75 32.35
CA VAL A 250 26.18 13.56 33.10
C VAL A 250 25.98 12.41 32.13
N ARG A 251 26.88 11.43 32.22
CA ARG A 251 26.76 10.08 31.67
C ARG A 251 27.24 9.09 32.76
N PRO A 252 27.03 7.79 32.61
CA PRO A 252 25.82 7.02 32.89
C PRO A 252 26.01 6.09 34.12
N LYS A 253 24.94 5.45 34.62
CA LYS A 253 25.08 4.26 35.49
C LYS A 253 24.25 3.08 35.01
N ALA A 254 24.97 2.04 34.63
CA ALA A 254 24.51 0.67 34.52
C ALA A 254 24.40 0.05 35.93
N HIS A 255 23.43 -0.83 36.13
CA HIS A 255 23.52 -1.90 37.13
C HIS A 255 22.96 -3.21 36.55
N LYS A 256 23.84 -4.20 36.47
CA LYS A 256 23.57 -5.65 36.37
C LYS A 256 23.34 -6.20 37.78
N THR A 257 22.45 -7.20 37.92
CA THR A 257 22.68 -8.55 38.52
C THR A 257 21.33 -9.31 38.58
N ALA A 258 21.18 -10.48 37.93
CA ALA A 258 21.39 -11.86 38.45
C ALA A 258 20.28 -12.26 39.46
N ASN A 259 19.68 -13.46 39.53
CA ASN A 259 19.87 -14.83 39.02
C ASN A 259 18.67 -15.64 39.60
N ASN A 260 18.03 -16.65 38.99
CA ASN A 260 18.29 -18.10 39.11
C ASN A 260 16.97 -18.85 38.74
N SER A 261 16.93 -19.68 37.68
CA SER A 261 17.14 -21.14 37.62
C SER A 261 15.96 -22.02 38.08
N SER A 262 15.41 -22.83 37.17
CA SER A 262 15.25 -24.29 37.36
C SER A 262 14.90 -24.99 36.04
N SER A 263 15.37 -26.23 35.99
CA SER A 263 15.66 -27.13 34.87
C SER A 263 14.52 -28.08 34.49
N SER A 264 14.48 -28.53 33.25
CA SER A 264 14.27 -29.96 32.96
C SER A 264 14.95 -30.38 31.64
N THR A 265 15.53 -31.58 31.70
CA THR A 265 16.43 -32.22 30.73
C THR A 265 15.66 -33.14 29.77
N SER A 266 16.09 -33.25 28.51
CA SER A 266 16.11 -34.54 27.81
C SER A 266 17.05 -34.49 26.60
N ASP A 267 18.22 -35.08 26.77
CA ASP A 267 19.15 -35.50 25.72
C ASP A 267 18.55 -36.59 24.83
N ARG A 268 18.81 -36.52 23.51
CA ARG A 268 19.03 -37.70 22.65
C ARG A 268 19.70 -37.28 21.32
N ASN A 269 21.01 -37.47 21.29
CA ASN A 269 21.85 -38.03 20.21
C ASN A 269 21.81 -37.44 18.78
N ARG A 270 22.89 -36.72 18.44
CA ARG A 270 23.54 -36.58 17.11
C ARG A 270 24.40 -37.86 16.79
N PRO A 271 25.10 -38.06 15.62
CA PRO A 271 25.58 -37.08 14.62
C PRO A 271 25.57 -37.54 13.13
N CYS A 272 26.18 -36.71 12.27
CA CYS A 272 26.65 -36.88 10.87
C CYS A 272 25.79 -36.14 9.84
N GLY A 273 26.30 -35.28 8.95
CA GLY A 273 27.64 -34.76 8.69
C GLY A 273 27.48 -33.76 7.53
N GLU A 274 27.95 -32.53 7.72
CA GLU A 274 27.96 -31.49 6.68
C GLU A 274 29.20 -31.67 5.79
N PRO A 275 29.09 -31.66 4.46
CA PRO A 275 30.23 -31.39 3.61
C PRO A 275 30.40 -29.89 3.41
N ALA A 276 31.63 -29.43 3.56
CA ALA A 276 32.08 -28.08 3.25
C ALA A 276 31.80 -27.74 1.78
N VAL A 277 31.22 -26.56 1.53
CA VAL A 277 31.12 -25.99 0.18
C VAL A 277 32.21 -24.93 0.05
N GLU A 278 33.13 -25.22 -0.85
CA GLU A 278 34.26 -24.40 -1.28
C GLU A 278 33.74 -23.13 -1.96
N LEU A 279 34.09 -21.97 -1.41
CA LEU A 279 33.77 -20.66 -2.00
C LEU A 279 34.82 -20.37 -3.08
N LEU A 280 34.39 -20.37 -4.34
CA LEU A 280 35.18 -19.82 -5.44
C LEU A 280 35.07 -18.29 -5.45
N PRO A 281 36.16 -17.55 -5.72
CA PRO A 281 36.11 -16.11 -5.93
C PRO A 281 35.37 -15.81 -7.24
N VAL A 282 34.41 -14.90 -7.21
CA VAL A 282 33.86 -14.29 -8.43
C VAL A 282 34.53 -12.94 -8.58
N ASP A 283 35.26 -12.81 -9.69
CA ASP A 283 36.01 -11.64 -10.09
C ASP A 283 35.11 -10.40 -10.25
N CYS A 284 35.60 -9.28 -9.73
CA CYS A 284 35.03 -7.96 -9.95
C CYS A 284 35.55 -7.42 -11.28
N GLU A 285 34.69 -7.34 -12.30
CA GLU A 285 34.94 -6.48 -13.47
C GLU A 285 34.17 -5.16 -13.34
N GLU A 286 34.96 -4.15 -12.96
CA GLU A 286 35.14 -2.85 -13.59
C GLU A 286 34.00 -2.17 -14.38
N ALA A 287 33.88 -0.87 -14.09
CA ALA A 287 32.85 0.04 -14.53
C ALA A 287 33.17 0.77 -15.85
N ASN A 288 32.09 1.35 -16.40
CA ASN A 288 31.97 2.56 -17.25
C ASN A 288 32.08 2.41 -18.79
N PRO A 289 31.55 3.38 -19.60
CA PRO A 289 30.79 4.59 -19.26
C PRO A 289 29.52 4.88 -20.10
N GLU A 290 28.72 5.83 -19.57
CA GLU A 290 27.96 6.89 -20.27
C GLU A 290 27.06 6.53 -21.46
N VAL A 291 25.74 6.56 -21.22
CA VAL A 291 24.73 6.78 -22.27
C VAL A 291 24.08 8.14 -22.04
N PRO A 292 24.02 9.02 -23.05
CA PRO A 292 23.52 10.38 -22.90
C PRO A 292 22.00 10.37 -22.72
N TYR A 293 21.53 10.93 -21.60
CA TYR A 293 20.11 11.19 -21.37
C TYR A 293 19.65 12.31 -22.30
N SER A 294 18.89 11.96 -23.33
CA SER A 294 18.09 12.89 -24.10
C SER A 294 16.95 13.42 -23.22
N HIS A 295 16.90 14.73 -23.09
CA HIS A 295 15.80 15.47 -22.46
C HIS A 295 14.59 15.43 -23.41
N GLU A 296 13.72 14.43 -23.24
CA GLU A 296 12.41 14.47 -23.88
C GLU A 296 11.45 15.20 -22.95
N ASP A 297 11.17 16.46 -23.30
CA ASP A 297 10.00 17.19 -22.83
C ASP A 297 8.75 16.46 -23.32
N SER A 298 8.09 15.76 -22.40
CA SER A 298 6.79 15.17 -22.62
C SER A 298 6.02 15.21 -21.31
N ASP A 299 4.94 16.00 -21.28
CA ASP A 299 3.94 16.06 -20.22
C ASP A 299 3.17 14.73 -19.99
N ASN A 300 3.70 13.61 -20.51
CA ASN A 300 3.19 12.28 -20.31
C ASN A 300 3.91 11.61 -19.13
N TRP A 301 3.50 11.99 -17.92
CA TRP A 301 4.06 11.51 -16.66
C TRP A 301 3.66 10.05 -16.36
N GLY A 302 4.21 9.10 -17.11
CA GLY A 302 4.56 7.72 -16.71
C GLY A 302 3.62 6.90 -15.80
N TRP A 303 2.33 7.17 -15.76
CA TRP A 303 1.35 6.42 -14.95
C TRP A 303 0.33 5.65 -15.79
N GLY A 304 0.40 5.74 -17.11
CA GLY A 304 -0.52 5.00 -18.00
C GLY A 304 -1.99 5.43 -17.91
N PHE A 305 -2.33 6.54 -17.24
CA PHE A 305 -3.70 7.05 -17.17
C PHE A 305 -4.22 7.41 -18.57
N ARG A 306 -4.93 6.48 -19.20
CA ARG A 306 -5.85 6.83 -20.28
C ARG A 306 -7.11 7.38 -19.63
N GLY A 307 -7.39 8.66 -19.87
CA GLY A 307 -8.52 9.37 -19.28
C GLY A 307 -9.82 8.58 -19.40
N LEU A 308 -10.50 8.40 -18.27
CA LEU A 308 -11.93 8.10 -18.24
C LEU A 308 -12.66 9.40 -18.63
N ASP A 309 -12.77 9.62 -19.94
CA ASP A 309 -13.73 10.58 -20.47
C ASP A 309 -15.13 10.13 -20.04
N LYS A 310 -15.75 10.96 -19.21
CA LYS A 310 -17.17 10.87 -18.85
C LYS A 310 -17.98 10.96 -20.15
N LYS A 311 -18.49 9.83 -20.63
CA LYS A 311 -19.59 9.85 -21.59
C LYS A 311 -20.83 10.41 -20.88
N LYS A 312 -21.21 11.61 -21.31
CA LYS A 312 -22.58 12.14 -21.22
C LYS A 312 -23.55 11.24 -21.96
#